data_AF-A0A924GBJ8-F1
#
_entry.id   AF-A0A924GBJ8-F1
#
_cell.length_a   1.000
_cell.length_b   1.000
_cell.length_c   1.000
_cell.angle_alpha   90.00
_cell.angle_beta   90.00
_cell.angle_gamma   90.00
#
_symmetry.space_group_name_H-M   'P 1'
#
loop_
_entity.id
_entity.type
_entity.pdbx_description
1 polymer ?
#
loop_
_entity_poly.entity_id
_entity_poly.type
_entity_poly.pdbx_seq_one_letter_code
_entity_poly.pdbx_strand_id
1 'polypeptide(L)' 'MSHGSSPAAWTAVLVCLAGITLAGVALIPNPNWILFTVGVVITLLAGVIGRVMAAAGLGIDRSAH' A
#
# COMPACT_ATOMS: atom_id res chain seq x y z
N MET A 1 -10.74 15.21 15.45
CA MET A 1 -11.03 13.89 14.86
C MET A 1 -10.57 13.88 13.39
N SER A 2 -9.26 14.03 13.14
CA SER A 2 -8.70 13.75 11.81
C SER A 2 -7.98 12.40 11.92
N HIS A 3 -8.75 11.34 11.75
CA HIS A 3 -8.26 9.97 11.84
C HIS A 3 -7.68 9.58 10.49
N GLY A 4 -6.39 9.26 10.41
CA GLY A 4 -5.79 8.47 9.32
C GLY A 4 -6.10 8.89 7.88
N SER A 5 -6.56 10.12 7.64
CA SER A 5 -7.08 10.57 6.34
C SER A 5 -6.06 11.38 5.55
N SER A 6 -4.77 11.32 5.92
CA SER A 6 -3.76 11.97 5.09
C SER A 6 -3.72 11.28 3.72
N PRO A 7 -3.52 12.05 2.63
CA PRO A 7 -3.36 11.48 1.30
C PRO A 7 -2.24 10.42 1.24
N ALA A 8 -1.16 10.57 2.01
CA ALA A 8 -0.09 9.58 2.10
C ALA A 8 -0.53 8.25 2.73
N ALA A 9 -1.43 8.28 3.73
CA ALA A 9 -1.92 7.06 4.36
C ALA A 9 -2.87 6.31 3.40
N TRP A 10 -3.81 7.03 2.79
CA TRP A 10 -4.82 6.43 1.92
C TRP A 10 -4.25 5.87 0.62
N THR A 11 -3.23 6.51 0.06
CA THR A 11 -2.49 6.01 -1.12
C THR A 11 -1.73 4.73 -0.81
N ALA A 12 -0.99 4.68 0.31
CA ALA A 12 -0.33 3.46 0.75
C ALA A 12 -1.33 2.32 0.97
N VAL A 13 -2.49 2.60 1.58
CA VAL A 13 -3.56 1.61 1.78
C VAL A 13 -4.10 1.10 0.45
N LEU A 14 -4.41 1.98 -0.51
CA LEU A 14 -4.91 1.60 -1.83
C LEU A 14 -3.93 0.71 -2.60
N VAL A 15 -2.64 1.04 -2.58
CA VAL A 15 -1.62 0.21 -3.24
C VAL A 15 -1.49 -1.14 -2.56
N CYS A 16 -1.52 -1.18 -1.22
CA CYS A 16 -1.49 -2.42 -0.46
C CYS A 16 -2.69 -3.32 -0.79
N LEU A 17 -3.90 -2.75 -0.80
CA LEU A 17 -5.14 -3.45 -1.13
C LEU A 17 -5.11 -3.99 -2.56
N ALA A 18 -4.64 -3.21 -3.52
CA ALA A 18 -4.49 -3.66 -4.91
C ALA A 18 -3.51 -4.83 -5.03
N GLY A 19 -2.34 -4.74 -4.38
CA GLY A 19 -1.34 -5.82 -4.39
C GLY A 19 -1.85 -7.11 -3.74
N ILE A 20 -2.52 -7.00 -2.58
CA ILE A 20 -3.09 -8.16 -1.87
C ILE A 20 -4.23 -8.78 -2.69
N THR A 21 -5.08 -7.96 -3.30
CA THR A 21 -6.17 -8.45 -4.16
C THR A 21 -5.60 -9.19 -5.38
N LEU A 22 -4.59 -8.63 -6.04
CA LEU A 22 -3.89 -9.29 -7.15
C LEU A 22 -3.24 -10.61 -6.72
N ALA A 23 -2.56 -10.64 -5.57
CA ALA A 23 -1.94 -11.85 -5.03
C ALA A 23 -2.99 -12.92 -4.68
N GLY A 24 -4.12 -12.52 -4.08
CA GLY A 24 -5.21 -13.43 -3.76
C GLY A 24 -5.88 -14.03 -5.00
N VAL A 25 -6.15 -13.20 -6.02
CA VAL A 25 -6.72 -13.64 -7.30
C VAL A 25 -5.75 -14.57 -8.04
N ALA A 26 -4.44 -14.31 -7.96
CA ALA A 26 -3.42 -15.15 -8.62
C ALA A 26 -3.38 -16.60 -8.10
N LEU A 27 -3.94 -16.88 -6.91
CA LEU A 27 -3.97 -18.22 -6.33
C LEU A 27 -5.19 -19.05 -6.77
N ILE A 28 -6.17 -18.45 -7.46
CA ILE A 28 -7.45 -19.08 -7.79
C ILE A 28 -7.71 -19.01 -9.31
N PRO A 29 -8.20 -20.09 -9.98
CA PRO A 29 -8.39 -21.46 -9.49
C PRO A 29 -7.14 -22.33 -9.57
N ASN A 30 -6.16 -21.99 -10.42
CA ASN A 30 -4.83 -22.60 -10.46
C ASN A 30 -3.80 -21.58 -9.98
N PRO A 31 -2.89 -21.95 -9.07
CA PRO A 31 -1.92 -21.01 -8.52
C PRO A 31 -0.91 -20.56 -9.58
N ASN A 32 -0.97 -19.28 -9.93
CA ASN A 32 0.02 -18.62 -10.76
C ASN A 32 1.06 -17.93 -9.87
N TRP A 33 2.16 -18.63 -9.63
CA TRP A 33 3.26 -18.18 -8.78
C TRP A 33 3.93 -16.88 -9.27
N ILE A 34 3.93 -16.62 -10.58
CA ILE A 34 4.49 -15.39 -11.15
C ILE A 34 3.61 -14.20 -10.76
N LEU A 35 2.30 -14.28 -11.04
CA LEU A 35 1.34 -13.22 -10.69
C LEU A 35 1.24 -13.00 -9.17
N PHE A 36 1.33 -14.08 -8.39
CA PHE A 36 1.38 -14.00 -6.94
C PHE A 36 2.61 -13.20 -6.47
N THR A 37 3.80 -13.50 -7.00
CA THR A 37 5.03 -12.79 -6.65
C THR A 37 4.96 -11.31 -7.04
N VAL A 38 4.37 -11.00 -8.19
CA VAL A 38 4.12 -9.61 -8.61
C VAL A 38 3.19 -8.90 -7.62
N GLY A 39 2.08 -9.53 -7.22
CA GLY A 39 1.17 -8.98 -6.21
C GLY A 39 1.87 -8.71 -4.88
N VAL A 40 2.70 -9.64 -4.41
CA VAL A 40 3.52 -9.47 -3.19
C VAL A 40 4.49 -8.30 -3.32
N VAL A 41 5.19 -8.16 -4.45
CA VAL A 41 6.09 -7.03 -4.69
C VAL A 41 5.33 -5.71 -4.64
N ILE A 42 4.14 -5.63 -5.25
CA ILE A 42 3.29 -4.43 -5.21
C ILE A 42 2.87 -4.10 -3.77
N THR A 43 2.48 -5.10 -2.99
CA THR A 43 2.13 -4.91 -1.56
C THR A 43 3.32 -4.38 -0.77
N LEU A 44 4.53 -4.90 -0.99
CA LEU A 44 5.73 -4.40 -0.31
C LEU A 44 6.09 -2.97 -0.74
N LEU A 45 5.89 -2.63 -2.02
CA LEU A 45 6.10 -1.27 -2.53
C LEU A 45 5.14 -0.24 -1.92
N ALA A 46 3.97 -0.66 -1.42
CA ALA A 46 3.05 0.25 -0.72
C ALA A 46 3.71 0.95 0.49
N GLY A 47 4.59 0.23 1.22
CA GLY A 47 5.35 0.82 2.33
C GLY A 47 6.36 1.86 1.87
N VAL A 48 7.00 1.62 0.71
CA VAL A 48 7.92 2.58 0.09
C VAL A 48 7.17 3.84 -0.36
N ILE A 49 6.03 3.67 -1.02
CA ILE A 49 5.19 4.79 -1.47
C ILE A 49 4.71 5.63 -0.28
N GLY A 50 4.27 4.99 0.81
CA GLY A 50 3.89 5.69 2.04
C GLY A 50 5.04 6.52 2.63
N ARG A 51 6.27 5.99 2.64
CA ARG A 51 7.48 6.72 3.06
C ARG A 51 7.81 7.90 2.14
N VAL A 52 7.73 7.70 0.83
CA VAL A 52 7.98 8.76 -0.17
C VAL A 52 6.96 9.88 -0.02
N MET A 53 5.67 9.56 0.12
CA MET A 53 4.63 10.57 0.29
C MET A 53 4.69 11.27 1.64
N ALA A 54 5.09 10.57 2.70
CA ALA A 54 5.38 11.21 3.99
C ALA A 54 6.56 12.20 3.88
N ALA A 55 7.63 11.82 3.18
CA ALA A 55 8.77 12.70 2.92
C ALA A 55 8.42 13.91 2.03
N ALA A 56 7.42 13.75 1.15
CA ALA A 56 6.86 14.83 0.34
C ALA A 56 5.91 15.78 1.09
N GLY A 57 5.74 15.61 2.42
CA GLY A 57 4.88 16.46 3.25
C GLY A 57 3.39 16.14 3.14
N LEU A 58 3.00 15.03 2.50
CA LEU A 58 1.60 14.57 2.42
C LEU A 58 1.22 13.64 3.58
N GLY A 59 2.16 13.42 4.51
CA GLY A 59 1.95 12.68 5.76
C GLY A 59 1.18 13.52 6.79
N ILE A 60 0.82 12.90 7.91
CA ILE A 60 0.34 13.67 9.07
C ILE A 60 1.57 14.28 9.73
N ASP A 61 1.66 15.61 9.76
CA ASP A 61 2.61 16.32 10.60
C ASP A 61 2.30 15.98 12.06
N ARG A 62 3.21 15.24 12.70
CA ARG A 62 3.21 15.03 14.14
C ARG A 62 3.85 16.23 14.83
N SER A 63 3.42 17.44 14.46
CA SER A 63 3.85 18.67 15.13
C SER A 63 2.90 18.99 16.28
N ALA A 64 3.47 18.94 17.48
CA ALA A 64 3.05 19.60 18.71
C ALA A 64 1.76 19.10 19.37
N HIS A 65 1.88 18.03 20.17
CA HIS A 65 1.52 18.04 21.58
C HIS A 65 2.42 17.07 22.34
#